data_AF-A0A357LUH7-F1
#
_entry.id   AF-A0A357LUH7-F1
#
_cell.length_a   1.000
_cell.length_b   1.000
_cell.length_c   1.000
_cell.angle_alpha   90.00
_cell.angle_beta   90.00
_cell.angle_gamma   90.00
#
_symmetry.space_group_name_H-M   'P 1'
#
loop_
_entity.id
_entity.type
_entity.pdbx_description
1 polymer ?
#
loop_
_entity_poly.entity_id
_entity_poly.type
_entity_poly.pdbx_seq_one_letter_code
_entity_poly.pdbx_strand_id
1 'polypeptide(L)'
;MSCDVHAKWLASTGYSFDGLVNFPSVDIPSFEPKDEGENIYSDEEIEHIAESVREHCGLGLGPISNVVRLMEKFGVVVCRLEMKDEKVEAFSFWSGAKPFVVLASDKASGARARFDAAHELGHLVLHRWVGSDEIEEKARLQVIEKEANQFASAFLLPRKSFPNEVFSSRLASFLDLKTRWKVSMQAMVFRCKTIGIFDEQQITNLNKQIYYKKWPTREPMDGPEGIPIEQPLLLEKKSPALSLITYK
;
A
#
# COMPACT_ATOMS: atom_id res chain seq x y z
N MET A 1 16.83 10.47 -10.05
CA MET A 1 16.71 11.92 -10.34
C MET A 1 15.37 12.50 -9.91
N SER A 2 14.22 11.99 -10.39
CA SER A 2 12.90 12.53 -10.00
C SER A 2 12.51 12.21 -8.54
N CYS A 3 12.57 10.93 -8.14
CA CYS A 3 12.24 10.52 -6.76
C CYS A 3 13.17 11.14 -5.72
N ASP A 4 14.47 11.26 -5.99
CA ASP A 4 15.43 11.86 -5.05
C ASP A 4 15.13 13.34 -4.78
N VAL A 5 14.67 14.07 -5.80
CA VAL A 5 14.27 15.48 -5.68
C VAL A 5 12.99 15.57 -4.85
N HIS A 6 11.98 14.75 -5.14
CA HIS A 6 10.75 14.69 -4.35
C HIS A 6 11.00 14.26 -2.90
N ALA A 7 11.89 13.30 -2.66
CA ALA A 7 12.26 12.82 -1.34
C ALA A 7 12.95 13.92 -0.52
N LYS A 8 13.98 14.58 -1.07
CA LYS A 8 14.67 15.70 -0.41
C LYS A 8 13.72 16.86 -0.13
N TRP A 9 12.86 17.19 -1.09
CA TRP A 9 11.87 18.24 -0.96
C TRP A 9 10.87 17.93 0.16
N LEU A 10 10.28 16.72 0.19
CA LEU A 10 9.30 16.33 1.19
C LEU A 10 9.94 16.24 2.58
N ALA A 11 11.15 15.69 2.69
CA ALA A 11 11.88 15.65 3.95
C ALA A 11 12.12 17.06 4.50
N SER A 12 12.69 17.95 3.69
CA SER A 12 12.94 19.35 4.07
C SER A 12 11.65 20.06 4.47
N THR A 13 10.58 19.84 3.72
CA THR A 13 9.25 20.40 4.01
C THR A 13 8.72 19.87 5.34
N GLY A 14 8.71 18.55 5.54
CA GLY A 14 8.24 17.91 6.77
C GLY A 14 9.01 18.37 8.02
N TYR A 15 10.33 18.49 7.93
CA TYR A 15 11.17 19.01 9.02
C TYR A 15 10.92 20.50 9.30
N SER A 16 10.68 21.30 8.26
CA SER A 16 10.36 22.73 8.43
C SER A 16 9.04 22.94 9.20
N PHE A 17 8.17 21.93 9.25
CA PHE A 17 6.92 21.96 9.99
C PHE A 17 6.98 21.38 11.41
N ASP A 18 8.12 20.87 11.88
CA ASP A 18 8.21 20.27 13.23
C ASP A 18 7.86 21.24 14.37
N GLY A 19 8.07 22.54 14.17
CA GLY A 19 7.67 23.59 15.11
C GLY A 19 6.24 24.11 14.93
N LEU A 20 5.53 23.70 13.87
CA LEU A 20 4.22 24.24 13.45
C LEU A 20 3.12 23.18 13.46
N VAL A 21 3.48 21.92 13.27
CA VAL A 21 2.59 20.76 13.20
C VAL A 21 3.05 19.75 14.25
N ASN A 22 2.16 19.44 15.18
CA ASN A 22 2.36 18.31 16.10
C ASN A 22 2.16 17.01 15.31
N PHE A 23 3.20 16.54 14.64
CA PHE A 23 3.22 15.21 14.05
C PHE A 23 3.08 14.16 15.17
N PRO A 24 2.26 13.11 14.98
CA PRO A 24 2.27 11.96 15.88
C PRO A 24 3.69 11.38 15.99
N SER A 25 4.03 10.83 17.16
CA SER A 25 5.28 10.11 17.33
C SER A 25 5.34 8.94 16.35
N VAL A 26 6.54 8.71 15.81
CA VAL A 26 6.77 7.56 14.92
C VAL A 26 6.62 6.27 15.71
N ASP A 27 5.66 5.45 15.30
CA ASP A 27 5.29 4.20 15.96
C ASP A 27 4.99 3.12 14.90
N ILE A 28 5.92 2.98 13.95
CA ILE A 28 5.88 1.94 12.91
C ILE A 28 6.84 0.82 13.32
N PRO A 29 6.36 -0.42 13.48
CA PRO A 29 7.22 -1.56 13.78
C PRO A 29 8.11 -1.87 12.57
N SER A 30 9.31 -2.36 12.85
CA SER A 30 10.27 -2.82 11.85
C SER A 30 10.56 -4.29 12.11
N PHE A 31 10.60 -5.08 11.05
CA PHE A 31 10.92 -6.50 11.12
C PHE A 31 12.13 -6.76 10.23
N GLU A 32 12.94 -7.72 10.65
CA GLU A 32 14.07 -8.27 9.89
C GLU A 32 13.74 -9.74 9.58
N PRO A 33 14.18 -10.27 8.43
CA PRO A 33 13.91 -11.64 8.04
C PRO A 33 14.60 -12.61 9.01
N LYS A 34 13.92 -13.70 9.36
CA LYS A 34 14.49 -14.71 10.26
C LYS A 34 15.72 -15.43 9.68
N ASP A 35 15.79 -15.53 8.36
CA ASP A 35 16.94 -16.13 7.66
C ASP A 35 17.91 -15.03 7.21
N GLU A 36 18.87 -14.73 8.08
CA GLU A 36 19.93 -13.74 7.83
C GLU A 36 20.85 -14.14 6.65
N GLY A 37 20.82 -15.40 6.19
CA GLY A 37 21.70 -15.89 5.13
C GLY A 37 21.28 -15.43 3.73
N GLU A 38 19.98 -15.27 3.51
CA GLU A 38 19.43 -14.87 2.21
C GLU A 38 18.79 -13.48 2.22
N ASN A 39 18.54 -12.88 3.40
CA ASN A 39 17.87 -11.58 3.53
C ASN A 39 16.44 -11.58 2.93
N ILE A 40 15.78 -12.74 2.86
CA ILE A 40 14.47 -12.92 2.20
C ILE A 40 13.41 -13.32 3.23
N TYR A 41 12.22 -12.74 3.10
CA TYR A 41 11.06 -13.14 3.88
C TYR A 41 10.35 -14.33 3.24
N SER A 42 10.00 -15.32 4.07
CA SER A 42 9.09 -16.37 3.62
C SER A 42 7.64 -15.85 3.51
N ASP A 43 6.82 -16.47 2.65
CA ASP A 43 5.40 -16.11 2.52
C ASP A 43 4.65 -16.15 3.87
N GLU A 44 4.93 -17.15 4.70
CA GLU A 44 4.32 -17.31 6.03
C GLU A 44 4.80 -16.24 7.03
N GLU A 45 6.02 -15.76 6.89
CA GLU A 45 6.55 -14.68 7.70
C GLU A 45 5.88 -13.35 7.36
N ILE A 46 5.68 -13.05 6.08
CA ILE A 46 4.97 -11.84 5.64
C ILE A 46 3.52 -11.85 6.14
N GLU A 47 2.84 -13.00 6.13
CA GLU A 47 1.50 -13.13 6.73
C GLU A 47 1.50 -12.77 8.21
N HIS A 48 2.44 -13.32 8.98
CA HIS A 48 2.57 -13.00 10.41
C HIS A 48 2.93 -11.54 10.67
N ILE A 49 3.79 -10.96 9.85
CA ILE A 49 4.16 -9.54 9.97
C ILE A 49 2.95 -8.66 9.66
N ALA A 50 2.21 -8.93 8.59
CA ALA A 50 0.98 -8.20 8.26
C ALA A 50 -0.07 -8.30 9.39
N GLU A 51 -0.24 -9.48 9.98
CA GLU A 51 -1.11 -9.67 11.15
C GLU A 51 -0.64 -8.89 12.38
N SER A 52 0.67 -8.92 12.66
CA SER A 52 1.28 -8.20 13.78
C SER A 52 1.15 -6.68 13.63
N VAL A 53 1.36 -6.16 12.41
CA VAL A 53 1.16 -4.73 12.12
C VAL A 53 -0.30 -4.34 12.29
N ARG A 54 -1.25 -5.20 11.88
CA ARG A 54 -2.68 -4.94 12.14
C ARG A 54 -3.00 -4.88 13.63
N GLU A 55 -2.48 -5.82 14.42
CA GLU A 55 -2.66 -5.84 15.86
C GLU A 55 -2.05 -4.59 16.52
N HIS A 56 -0.81 -4.26 16.19
CA HIS A 56 -0.12 -3.03 16.64
C HIS A 56 -0.94 -1.78 16.31
N CYS A 57 -1.53 -1.75 15.12
CA CYS A 57 -2.37 -0.65 14.67
C CYS A 57 -3.73 -0.54 15.38
N GLY A 58 -4.08 -1.52 16.22
CA GLY A 58 -5.40 -1.67 16.83
C GLY A 58 -6.49 -2.00 15.80
N LEU A 59 -6.11 -2.62 14.67
CA LEU A 59 -7.05 -3.07 13.66
C LEU A 59 -7.60 -4.44 14.04
N GLY A 60 -8.90 -4.64 13.85
CA GLY A 60 -9.51 -5.97 13.89
C GLY A 60 -9.16 -6.78 12.64
N LEU A 61 -10.01 -7.76 12.29
CA LEU A 61 -9.86 -8.56 11.07
C LEU A 61 -10.70 -8.05 9.89
N GLY A 62 -11.38 -6.91 10.02
CA GLY A 62 -12.22 -6.34 8.96
C GLY A 62 -11.48 -5.41 7.99
N PRO A 63 -12.18 -4.82 7.01
CA PRO A 63 -11.62 -3.80 6.12
C PRO A 63 -11.03 -2.61 6.88
N ILE A 64 -9.90 -2.09 6.38
CA ILE A 64 -9.32 -0.85 6.90
C ILE A 64 -10.15 0.34 6.40
N SER A 65 -10.59 1.22 7.30
CA SER A 65 -11.44 2.35 6.91
C SER A 65 -10.73 3.29 5.94
N ASN A 66 -9.48 3.64 6.25
CA ASN A 66 -8.59 4.50 5.47
C ASN A 66 -7.11 4.20 5.83
N VAL A 67 -6.31 3.79 4.85
CA VAL A 67 -4.90 3.43 5.00
C VAL A 67 -4.02 4.67 5.16
N VAL A 68 -4.26 5.73 4.38
CA VAL A 68 -3.45 6.96 4.47
C VAL A 68 -3.52 7.57 5.86
N ARG A 69 -4.72 7.72 6.42
CA ARG A 69 -4.93 8.23 7.78
C ARG A 69 -4.37 7.31 8.86
N LEU A 70 -4.34 6.00 8.60
CA LEU A 70 -3.70 5.05 9.50
C LEU A 70 -2.20 5.32 9.56
N MET A 71 -1.53 5.45 8.41
CA MET A 71 -0.09 5.77 8.35
C MET A 71 0.21 7.09 9.06
N GLU A 72 -0.58 8.13 8.80
CA GLU A 72 -0.46 9.43 9.49
C GLU A 72 -0.58 9.31 11.01
N LYS A 73 -1.52 8.49 11.52
CA LYS A 73 -1.70 8.25 12.96
C LYS A 73 -0.43 7.65 13.61
N PHE A 74 0.32 6.83 12.89
CA PHE A 74 1.55 6.19 13.36
C PHE A 74 2.82 6.97 13.00
N GLY A 75 2.68 8.26 12.68
CA GLY A 75 3.79 9.19 12.52
C GLY A 75 4.42 9.20 11.12
N VAL A 76 3.78 8.58 10.12
CA VAL A 76 4.23 8.66 8.73
C VAL A 76 3.74 9.96 8.10
N VAL A 77 4.65 10.71 7.50
CA VAL A 77 4.28 11.90 6.73
C VAL A 77 3.91 11.47 5.31
N VAL A 78 2.64 11.64 4.94
CA VAL A 78 2.13 11.24 3.62
C VAL A 78 1.81 12.48 2.79
N CYS A 79 2.22 12.49 1.53
CA CYS A 79 1.77 13.49 0.57
C CYS A 79 1.33 12.85 -0.76
N ARG A 80 0.51 13.58 -1.52
CA ARG A 80 0.23 13.29 -2.93
C ARG A 80 0.86 14.35 -3.82
N LEU A 81 1.51 13.95 -4.90
CA LEU A 81 2.19 14.84 -5.86
C LEU A 81 1.91 14.41 -7.29
N GLU A 82 1.89 15.35 -8.24
CA GLU A 82 1.89 15.02 -9.66
C GLU A 82 3.27 14.48 -10.07
N MET A 83 3.36 13.17 -10.30
CA MET A 83 4.61 12.51 -10.71
C MET A 83 4.61 12.37 -12.24
N LYS A 84 5.15 13.37 -12.93
CA LYS A 84 5.13 13.46 -14.41
C LYS A 84 5.99 12.40 -15.12
N ASP A 85 6.84 11.68 -14.39
CA ASP A 85 7.65 10.59 -14.95
C ASP A 85 6.88 9.26 -14.89
N GLU A 86 6.52 8.73 -16.07
CA GLU A 86 5.44 7.77 -16.36
C GLU A 86 5.51 6.35 -15.71
N LYS A 87 6.27 6.12 -14.64
CA LYS A 87 6.37 4.76 -14.06
C LYS A 87 6.37 4.67 -12.54
N VAL A 88 6.47 5.78 -11.82
CA VAL A 88 6.50 5.74 -10.34
C VAL A 88 5.12 6.06 -9.82
N GLU A 89 4.47 5.04 -9.27
CA GLU A 89 3.09 5.11 -8.80
C GLU A 89 2.98 5.55 -7.32
N ALA A 90 4.05 5.29 -6.55
CA ALA A 90 4.30 5.71 -5.18
C ALA A 90 5.78 5.42 -4.82
N PHE A 91 6.27 5.97 -3.71
CA PHE A 91 7.50 5.53 -3.05
C PHE A 91 7.54 5.97 -1.59
N SER A 92 8.39 5.33 -0.80
CA SER A 92 8.60 5.58 0.62
C SER A 92 10.07 5.67 0.98
N PHE A 93 10.38 6.39 2.04
CA PHE A 93 11.75 6.53 2.52
C PHE A 93 11.80 6.96 3.98
N TRP A 94 12.92 6.69 4.62
CA TRP A 94 13.26 7.25 5.93
C TRP A 94 14.19 8.44 5.76
N SER A 95 13.91 9.55 6.45
CA SER A 95 14.88 10.62 6.62
C SER A 95 15.14 10.75 8.11
N GLY A 96 16.32 10.34 8.57
CA GLY A 96 16.61 10.20 10.00
C GLY A 96 15.62 9.22 10.67
N ALA A 97 14.97 9.65 11.74
CA ALA A 97 13.99 8.84 12.47
C ALA A 97 12.55 8.96 11.92
N LYS A 98 12.32 9.75 10.86
CA LYS A 98 10.98 10.05 10.36
C LYS A 98 10.68 9.33 9.02
N PRO A 99 9.57 8.58 8.93
CA PRO A 99 9.15 7.93 7.70
C PRO A 99 8.27 8.86 6.85
N PHE A 100 8.45 8.74 5.53
CA PHE A 100 7.74 9.53 4.53
C PHE A 100 7.19 8.62 3.43
N VAL A 101 6.02 9.00 2.91
CA VAL A 101 5.39 8.34 1.75
C VAL A 101 4.89 9.37 0.76
N VAL A 102 5.25 9.17 -0.50
CA VAL A 102 4.76 9.94 -1.65
C VAL A 102 3.86 9.03 -2.46
N LEU A 103 2.63 9.48 -2.71
CA LEU A 103 1.65 8.80 -3.55
C LEU A 103 1.38 9.65 -4.80
N ALA A 104 1.10 9.03 -5.95
CA ALA A 104 0.72 9.84 -7.11
C ALA A 104 -0.65 10.50 -6.88
N SER A 105 -0.80 11.74 -7.36
CA SER A 105 -2.05 12.50 -7.28
C SER A 105 -3.05 12.12 -8.39
N ASP A 106 -2.57 11.63 -9.53
CA ASP A 106 -3.31 11.37 -10.77
C ASP A 106 -3.87 9.94 -10.89
N LYS A 107 -4.37 9.39 -9.79
CA LYS A 107 -4.90 8.01 -9.77
C LYS A 107 -6.34 7.94 -10.28
N ALA A 108 -6.62 7.01 -11.19
CA ALA A 108 -7.99 6.75 -11.67
C ALA A 108 -8.81 5.82 -10.74
N SER A 109 -8.17 5.11 -9.81
CA SER A 109 -8.80 4.12 -8.93
C SER A 109 -8.38 4.30 -7.47
N GLY A 110 -9.36 4.54 -6.58
CA GLY A 110 -9.11 4.60 -5.15
C GLY A 110 -8.64 3.27 -4.56
N ALA A 111 -9.05 2.14 -5.14
CA ALA A 111 -8.61 0.81 -4.71
C ALA A 111 -7.13 0.56 -5.03
N ARG A 112 -6.65 1.01 -6.20
CA ARG A 112 -5.22 0.95 -6.55
C ARG A 112 -4.40 1.90 -5.69
N ALA A 113 -4.83 3.16 -5.58
CA ALA A 113 -4.16 4.14 -4.74
C ALA A 113 -4.03 3.70 -3.27
N ARG A 114 -5.02 2.97 -2.75
CA ARG A 114 -4.98 2.33 -1.42
C ARG A 114 -3.98 1.18 -1.36
N PHE A 115 -3.93 0.35 -2.40
CA PHE A 115 -2.97 -0.75 -2.48
C PHE A 115 -1.55 -0.23 -2.52
N ASP A 116 -1.29 0.82 -3.31
CA ASP A 116 0.02 1.50 -3.37
C ASP A 116 0.42 2.03 -1.98
N ALA A 117 -0.50 2.67 -1.25
CA ALA A 117 -0.22 3.12 0.12
C ALA A 117 0.11 1.96 1.08
N ALA A 118 -0.57 0.82 0.96
CA ALA A 118 -0.27 -0.37 1.76
C ALA A 118 1.06 -1.04 1.35
N HIS A 119 1.42 -0.96 0.07
CA HIS A 119 2.69 -1.41 -0.48
C HIS A 119 3.84 -0.58 0.09
N GLU A 120 3.70 0.75 0.10
CA GLU A 120 4.68 1.64 0.73
C GLU A 120 4.78 1.44 2.23
N LEU A 121 3.68 1.16 2.92
CA LEU A 121 3.73 0.74 4.32
C LEU A 121 4.55 -0.56 4.48
N GLY A 122 4.41 -1.50 3.54
CA GLY A 122 5.21 -2.72 3.48
C GLY A 122 6.71 -2.43 3.42
N HIS A 123 7.15 -1.50 2.57
CA HIS A 123 8.56 -1.09 2.55
C HIS A 123 9.03 -0.50 3.89
N LEU A 124 8.23 0.37 4.51
CA LEU A 124 8.61 0.96 5.80
C LEU A 124 8.74 -0.07 6.93
N VAL A 125 7.93 -1.14 6.88
CA VAL A 125 7.89 -2.21 7.88
C VAL A 125 8.95 -3.29 7.63
N LEU A 126 9.12 -3.71 6.38
CA LEU A 126 9.93 -4.86 5.99
C LEU A 126 11.35 -4.49 5.55
N HIS A 127 11.59 -3.27 5.06
CA HIS A 127 12.82 -2.97 4.31
C HIS A 127 13.63 -1.83 4.92
N ARG A 128 13.35 -1.45 6.17
CA ARG A 128 14.07 -0.38 6.87
C ARG A 128 15.57 -0.67 7.05
N TRP A 129 15.94 -1.93 7.19
CA TRP A 129 17.32 -2.39 7.39
C TRP A 129 18.08 -2.60 6.07
N VAL A 130 17.39 -2.59 4.93
CA VAL A 130 18.00 -2.83 3.61
C VAL A 130 18.89 -1.64 3.24
N GLY A 131 20.16 -1.92 2.93
CA GLY A 131 21.13 -0.91 2.47
C GLY A 131 20.90 -0.47 1.02
N SER A 132 21.45 0.68 0.63
CA SER A 132 21.36 1.20 -0.74
C SER A 132 21.88 0.22 -1.79
N ASP A 133 22.93 -0.53 -1.46
CA ASP A 133 23.64 -1.40 -2.40
C ASP A 133 22.78 -2.61 -2.80
N GLU A 134 21.91 -3.09 -1.90
CA GLU A 134 20.94 -4.16 -2.21
C GLU A 134 19.82 -3.69 -3.14
N ILE A 135 19.45 -2.41 -3.08
CA ILE A 135 18.40 -1.83 -3.93
C ILE A 135 18.91 -1.65 -5.37
N GLU A 136 20.22 -1.46 -5.56
CA GLU A 136 20.84 -1.34 -6.88
C GLU A 136 20.92 -2.69 -7.61
N GLU A 137 20.90 -3.82 -6.88
CA GLU A 137 20.86 -5.15 -7.46
C GLU A 137 19.43 -5.48 -7.96
N LYS A 138 19.27 -5.57 -9.29
CA LYS A 138 17.96 -5.82 -9.92
C LYS A 138 17.23 -7.07 -9.40
N ALA A 139 17.95 -8.18 -9.18
CA ALA A 139 17.35 -9.41 -8.70
C ALA A 139 16.80 -9.25 -7.28
N ARG A 140 17.57 -8.59 -6.42
CA ARG A 140 17.17 -8.27 -5.06
C ARG A 140 16.01 -7.29 -5.00
N LEU A 141 16.04 -6.24 -5.81
CA LEU A 141 14.92 -5.29 -5.95
C LEU A 141 13.61 -6.01 -6.33
N GLN A 142 13.65 -6.98 -7.25
CA GLN A 142 12.46 -7.76 -7.61
C GLN A 142 11.88 -8.56 -6.43
N VAL A 143 12.73 -9.04 -5.53
CA VAL A 143 12.29 -9.75 -4.32
C VAL A 143 11.64 -8.76 -3.34
N ILE A 144 12.30 -7.63 -3.05
CA ILE A 144 11.80 -6.56 -2.17
C ILE A 144 10.42 -6.08 -2.64
N GLU A 145 10.25 -5.80 -3.94
CA GLU A 145 8.98 -5.38 -4.52
C GLU A 145 7.89 -6.46 -4.40
N LYS A 146 8.27 -7.73 -4.54
CA LYS A 146 7.35 -8.86 -4.35
C LYS A 146 6.91 -8.97 -2.88
N GLU A 147 7.83 -8.83 -1.94
CA GLU A 147 7.57 -8.89 -0.50
C GLU A 147 6.64 -7.75 -0.07
N ALA A 148 6.87 -6.51 -0.53
CA ALA A 148 5.99 -5.38 -0.28
C ALA A 148 4.58 -5.59 -0.86
N ASN A 149 4.47 -6.16 -2.06
CA ASN A 149 3.19 -6.54 -2.66
C ASN A 149 2.45 -7.63 -1.86
N GLN A 150 3.17 -8.65 -1.39
CA GLN A 150 2.61 -9.71 -0.55
C GLN A 150 2.12 -9.14 0.79
N PHE A 151 2.91 -8.27 1.41
CA PHE A 151 2.52 -7.56 2.62
C PHE A 151 1.25 -6.74 2.41
N ALA A 152 1.19 -5.91 1.36
CA ALA A 152 0.01 -5.11 1.06
C ALA A 152 -1.25 -5.97 0.89
N SER A 153 -1.11 -7.09 0.17
CA SER A 153 -2.18 -8.08 -0.03
C SER A 153 -2.66 -8.69 1.29
N ALA A 154 -1.75 -9.18 2.14
CA ALA A 154 -2.07 -9.77 3.43
C ALA A 154 -2.62 -8.76 4.45
N PHE A 155 -2.03 -7.56 4.47
CA PHE A 155 -2.44 -6.46 5.33
C PHE A 155 -3.85 -5.97 4.99
N LEU A 156 -4.20 -5.85 3.71
CA LEU A 156 -5.52 -5.41 3.29
C LEU A 156 -6.58 -6.53 3.34
N LEU A 157 -6.19 -7.78 3.09
CA LEU A 157 -7.07 -8.94 3.00
C LEU A 157 -6.57 -10.07 3.94
N PRO A 158 -6.85 -9.98 5.26
CA PRO A 158 -6.31 -10.92 6.24
C PRO A 158 -6.76 -12.35 5.98
N ARG A 159 -5.82 -13.30 5.99
CA ARG A 159 -6.11 -14.73 5.76
C ARG A 159 -7.09 -15.33 6.78
N LYS A 160 -7.22 -14.73 7.97
CA LYS A 160 -8.12 -15.17 9.04
C LYS A 160 -9.60 -14.83 8.80
N SER A 161 -9.91 -13.84 7.95
CA SER A 161 -11.27 -13.31 7.79
C SER A 161 -11.74 -13.17 6.35
N PHE A 162 -10.86 -12.75 5.44
CA PHE A 162 -11.20 -12.59 4.03
C PHE A 162 -11.77 -13.88 3.39
N PRO A 163 -11.19 -15.09 3.61
CA PRO A 163 -11.74 -16.32 3.04
C PRO A 163 -13.18 -16.59 3.45
N ASN A 164 -13.58 -16.20 4.66
CA ASN A 164 -14.93 -16.43 5.18
C ASN A 164 -16.00 -15.61 4.46
N GLU A 165 -15.60 -14.63 3.64
CA GLU A 165 -16.52 -13.81 2.83
C GLU A 165 -16.50 -14.20 1.35
N VAL A 166 -15.59 -15.11 0.93
CA VAL A 166 -15.47 -15.56 -0.47
C VAL A 166 -16.28 -16.84 -0.68
N PHE A 167 -17.53 -16.68 -1.15
CA PHE A 167 -18.46 -17.82 -1.32
C PHE A 167 -18.56 -18.35 -2.75
N SER A 168 -17.95 -17.70 -3.75
CA SER A 168 -18.08 -18.09 -5.15
C SER A 168 -16.90 -17.65 -6.00
N SER A 169 -16.49 -18.51 -6.94
CA SER A 169 -15.51 -18.20 -7.99
C SER A 169 -16.14 -17.47 -9.19
N ARG A 170 -17.27 -16.77 -8.97
CA ARG A 170 -17.92 -15.92 -9.97
C ARG A 170 -17.41 -14.49 -9.81
N LEU A 171 -17.02 -13.86 -10.92
CA LEU A 171 -16.46 -12.50 -10.89
C LEU A 171 -17.44 -11.47 -10.28
N ALA A 172 -18.75 -11.67 -10.44
CA ALA A 172 -19.77 -10.82 -9.84
C ALA A 172 -19.71 -10.79 -8.31
N SER A 173 -19.33 -11.90 -7.66
CA SER A 173 -19.21 -11.97 -6.19
C SER A 173 -18.07 -11.12 -5.64
N PHE A 174 -17.08 -10.79 -6.47
CA PHE A 174 -16.00 -9.88 -6.08
C PHE A 174 -16.40 -8.41 -6.10
N LEU A 175 -17.52 -8.04 -6.73
CA LEU A 175 -17.97 -6.64 -6.76
C LEU A 175 -18.43 -6.16 -5.37
N ASP A 176 -19.21 -6.99 -4.68
CA ASP A 176 -19.66 -6.70 -3.31
C ASP A 176 -18.46 -6.66 -2.35
N LEU A 177 -17.53 -7.61 -2.52
CA LEU A 177 -16.27 -7.63 -1.76
C LEU A 177 -15.41 -6.40 -2.04
N LYS A 178 -15.31 -5.93 -3.29
CA LYS A 178 -14.61 -4.67 -3.63
C LYS A 178 -15.21 -3.48 -2.90
N THR A 179 -16.53 -3.38 -2.86
CA THR A 179 -17.22 -2.28 -2.16
C THR A 179 -16.91 -2.31 -0.66
N ARG A 180 -16.86 -3.50 -0.05
CA ARG A 180 -16.59 -3.70 1.38
C ARG A 180 -15.12 -3.52 1.75
N TRP A 181 -14.23 -4.26 1.09
CA TRP A 181 -12.79 -4.31 1.38
C TRP A 181 -12.03 -3.14 0.77
N LYS A 182 -12.62 -2.46 -0.24
CA LYS A 182 -12.03 -1.35 -0.99
C LYS A 182 -10.73 -1.72 -1.71
N VAL A 183 -10.55 -3.00 -2.02
CA VAL A 183 -9.41 -3.57 -2.75
C VAL A 183 -9.87 -3.92 -4.17
N SER A 184 -8.94 -3.97 -5.13
CA SER A 184 -9.32 -4.31 -6.50
C SER A 184 -9.76 -5.77 -6.63
N MET A 185 -10.66 -6.05 -7.58
CA MET A 185 -11.08 -7.42 -7.89
C MET A 185 -9.89 -8.27 -8.31
N GLN A 186 -8.96 -7.69 -9.06
CA GLN A 186 -7.71 -8.34 -9.45
C GLN A 186 -6.84 -8.73 -8.24
N ALA A 187 -6.63 -7.81 -7.30
CA ALA A 187 -5.86 -8.10 -6.09
C ALA A 187 -6.56 -9.13 -5.19
N MET A 188 -7.89 -9.11 -5.10
CA MET A 188 -8.66 -10.13 -4.38
C MET A 188 -8.57 -11.52 -5.06
N VAL A 189 -8.62 -11.59 -6.39
CA VAL A 189 -8.43 -12.86 -7.12
C VAL A 189 -7.01 -13.39 -6.90
N PHE A 190 -6.00 -12.51 -6.96
CA PHE A 190 -4.62 -12.87 -6.62
C PHE A 190 -4.53 -13.38 -5.17
N ARG A 191 -5.18 -12.70 -4.22
CA ARG A 191 -5.24 -13.13 -2.82
C ARG A 191 -5.84 -14.54 -2.68
N CYS A 192 -6.96 -14.81 -3.35
CA CYS A 192 -7.58 -16.14 -3.36
C CYS A 192 -6.62 -17.23 -3.87
N LYS A 193 -5.77 -16.91 -4.85
CA LYS A 193 -4.71 -17.82 -5.28
C LYS A 193 -3.67 -18.03 -4.17
N THR A 194 -3.15 -16.94 -3.59
CA THR A 194 -2.05 -17.02 -2.61
C THR A 194 -2.40 -17.78 -1.34
N ILE A 195 -3.65 -17.73 -0.89
CA ILE A 195 -4.11 -18.43 0.33
C ILE A 195 -4.91 -19.71 0.02
N GLY A 196 -4.89 -20.17 -1.23
CA GLY A 196 -5.44 -21.48 -1.61
C GLY A 196 -6.96 -21.60 -1.58
N ILE A 197 -7.71 -20.50 -1.71
CA ILE A 197 -9.19 -20.54 -1.77
C ILE A 197 -9.67 -21.17 -3.08
N PHE A 198 -8.97 -20.88 -4.18
CA PHE A 198 -9.33 -21.34 -5.52
C PHE A 198 -8.18 -22.08 -6.19
N ASP A 199 -8.52 -23.11 -6.96
CA ASP A 199 -7.59 -23.84 -7.79
C ASP A 199 -7.12 -23.03 -9.01
N GLU A 200 -6.10 -23.53 -9.71
CA GLU A 200 -5.53 -22.86 -10.89
C GLU A 200 -6.56 -22.65 -12.02
N GLN A 201 -7.52 -23.57 -12.17
CA GLN A 201 -8.52 -23.50 -13.22
C GLN A 201 -9.54 -22.39 -12.94
N GLN A 202 -9.98 -22.25 -11.69
CA GLN A 202 -10.84 -21.17 -11.21
C GLN A 202 -10.16 -19.82 -11.34
N ILE A 203 -8.89 -19.69 -10.92
CA ILE A 203 -8.10 -18.46 -11.06
C ILE A 203 -7.93 -18.07 -12.52
N THR A 204 -7.59 -19.04 -13.38
CA THR A 204 -7.46 -18.82 -14.83
C THR A 204 -8.77 -18.33 -15.43
N ASN A 205 -9.91 -18.90 -15.04
CA ASN A 205 -11.23 -18.50 -15.53
C ASN A 205 -11.63 -17.10 -15.06
N LEU A 206 -11.32 -16.72 -13.82
CA LEU A 206 -11.56 -15.38 -13.29
C LEU A 206 -10.72 -14.34 -14.04
N ASN A 207 -9.42 -14.61 -14.24
CA ASN A 207 -8.55 -13.72 -15.00
C ASN A 207 -9.04 -13.55 -16.45
N LYS A 208 -9.41 -14.63 -17.13
CA LYS A 208 -10.01 -14.55 -18.48
C LYS A 208 -11.23 -13.63 -18.53
N GLN A 209 -12.11 -13.72 -17.53
CA GLN A 209 -13.29 -12.84 -17.44
C GLN A 209 -12.90 -11.37 -17.20
N ILE A 210 -11.92 -11.11 -16.35
CA ILE A 210 -11.38 -9.75 -16.10
C ILE A 210 -10.84 -9.14 -17.40
N TYR A 211 -10.00 -9.89 -18.13
CA TYR A 211 -9.44 -9.44 -19.41
C TYR A 211 -10.53 -9.23 -20.47
N TYR A 212 -11.47 -10.17 -20.61
CA TYR A 212 -12.58 -10.06 -21.55
C TYR A 212 -13.43 -8.80 -21.32
N LYS A 213 -13.64 -8.43 -20.04
CA LYS A 213 -14.36 -7.22 -19.65
C LYS A 213 -13.52 -5.94 -19.70
N LYS A 214 -12.24 -6.02 -20.10
CA LYS A 214 -11.27 -4.90 -20.14
C LYS A 214 -11.04 -4.23 -18.79
N TRP A 215 -11.14 -5.01 -17.71
CA TRP A 215 -10.93 -4.54 -16.35
C TRP A 215 -9.47 -4.43 -15.84
N PRO A 216 -8.41 -4.86 -16.56
CA PRO A 216 -7.03 -4.62 -16.10
C PRO A 216 -6.64 -3.17 -15.92
N THR A 217 -7.29 -2.21 -16.59
CA THR A 217 -7.01 -0.77 -16.44
C THR A 217 -8.05 -0.07 -15.58
N ARG A 218 -9.32 -0.44 -15.70
CA ARG A 218 -10.43 0.14 -14.96
C ARG A 218 -11.51 -0.89 -14.69
N GLU A 219 -11.84 -1.11 -13.42
CA GLU A 219 -12.88 -2.04 -13.00
C GLU A 219 -14.09 -1.29 -12.39
N PRO A 220 -15.27 -1.94 -12.28
CA PRO A 220 -16.43 -1.35 -11.62
C PRO A 220 -16.09 -0.78 -10.25
N MET A 221 -16.69 0.35 -9.87
CA MET A 221 -16.33 1.15 -8.68
C MET A 221 -14.99 1.89 -8.75
N ASP A 222 -14.36 1.96 -9.92
CA ASP A 222 -13.26 2.91 -10.19
C ASP A 222 -13.80 4.21 -10.82
N GLY A 223 -13.36 5.35 -10.27
CA GLY A 223 -13.73 6.69 -10.69
C GLY A 223 -14.42 7.51 -9.59
N PRO A 224 -14.91 8.72 -9.91
CA PRO A 224 -15.39 9.69 -8.92
C PRO A 224 -16.57 9.21 -8.07
N GLU A 225 -17.45 8.37 -8.63
CA GLU A 225 -18.63 7.83 -7.95
C GLU A 225 -18.36 6.51 -7.21
N GLY A 226 -17.13 6.01 -7.29
CA GLY A 226 -16.73 4.71 -6.75
C GLY A 226 -16.01 4.81 -5.41
N ILE A 227 -14.99 3.97 -5.24
CA ILE A 227 -14.12 4.03 -4.05
C ILE A 227 -13.30 5.32 -4.12
N PRO A 228 -13.41 6.23 -3.13
CA PRO A 228 -12.70 7.49 -3.16
C PRO A 228 -11.20 7.28 -2.94
N ILE A 229 -10.40 8.16 -3.56
CA ILE A 229 -8.96 8.23 -3.32
C ILE A 229 -8.73 8.83 -1.93
N GLU A 230 -7.95 8.13 -1.11
CA GLU A 230 -7.67 8.57 0.25
C GLU A 230 -6.69 9.73 0.26
N GLN A 231 -7.05 10.81 0.94
CA GLN A 231 -6.25 12.03 1.03
C GLN A 231 -5.53 12.11 2.39
N PRO A 232 -4.26 12.59 2.41
CA PRO A 232 -3.58 12.94 3.65
C PRO A 232 -4.23 14.17 4.29
N LEU A 233 -4.19 14.28 5.62
CA LEU A 233 -4.82 15.39 6.36
C LEU A 233 -3.83 16.19 7.22
N LEU A 234 -2.69 15.61 7.60
CA LEU A 234 -1.76 16.23 8.56
C LEU A 234 -1.20 17.55 8.03
N LEU A 235 -0.80 17.58 6.76
CA LEU A 235 -0.27 18.78 6.12
C LEU A 235 -1.39 19.76 5.71
N GLU A 236 -2.53 19.24 5.24
CA GLU A 236 -3.66 20.07 4.76
C GLU A 236 -4.35 20.86 5.88
N LYS A 237 -4.62 20.22 7.03
CA LYS A 237 -5.35 20.85 8.15
C LYS A 237 -4.60 22.00 8.83
N LYS A 238 -3.28 22.08 8.65
CA LYS A 238 -2.43 23.01 9.39
C LYS A 238 -1.88 24.15 8.53
N SER A 239 -1.93 24.03 7.21
CA SER A 239 -1.70 25.13 6.29
C SER A 239 -2.50 24.95 5.00
N PRO A 240 -3.60 25.69 4.79
CA PRO A 240 -4.39 25.64 3.56
C PRO A 240 -3.58 25.97 2.30
N ALA A 241 -2.46 26.68 2.43
CA ALA A 241 -1.52 26.94 1.34
C ALA A 241 -0.78 25.68 0.85
N LEU A 242 -0.72 24.62 1.68
CA LEU A 242 -0.17 23.31 1.30
C LEU A 242 -1.16 22.46 0.51
N SER A 243 -2.47 22.78 0.53
CA SER A 243 -3.42 22.15 -0.39
C SER A 243 -2.99 22.39 -1.85
N LEU A 244 -2.49 23.58 -2.16
CA LEU A 244 -1.94 23.94 -3.47
C LEU A 244 -0.66 23.19 -3.86
N ILE A 245 0.00 22.53 -2.92
CA ILE A 245 1.21 21.71 -3.16
C ILE A 245 0.84 20.23 -3.31
N THR A 246 -0.25 19.79 -2.66
CA THR A 246 -0.80 18.43 -2.78
C THR A 246 -1.43 18.17 -4.16
N TYR A 247 -1.65 19.25 -4.94
CA TYR A 247 -2.27 19.26 -6.26
C TYR A 247 -1.41 19.93 -7.35
N LYS A 248 -0.09 20.06 -7.13
CA LYS A 248 0.87 20.57 -8.12
C LYS A 248 1.89 19.53 -8.56
#